data_AF-A0A3D0W5I5-F1
#
_entry.id   AF-A0A3D0W5I5-F1
#
_cell.length_a   1.000
_cell.length_b   1.000
_cell.length_c   1.000
_cell.angle_alpha   90.00
_cell.angle_beta   90.00
_cell.angle_gamma   90.00
#
_symmetry.space_group_name_H-M   'P 1'
#
loop_
_entity.id
_entity.type
_entity.pdbx_description
1 polymer ?
#
loop_
_entity_poly.entity_id
_entity_poly.type
_entity_poly.pdbx_seq_one_letter_code
_entity_poly.pdbx_strand_id
1 'polypeptide(L)'
;LNVTELTLYLTVDDRTPPVVEFTKLSLFAGSTFNPLEGVQVNEQSNSYTIQYFPYLLDTSIPGNKTITYIITDDRGNYTVSNRIIEIIPESNNPSLISFLPVVLITLIGAGASYYFWKRM
;
A
#
# COMPACT_ATOMS: atom_id res chain seq x y z
N LEU A 1 -21.28 69.37 9.06
CA LEU A 1 -21.65 68.05 8.52
C LEU A 1 -21.28 67.04 9.60
N ASN A 2 -22.27 66.42 10.25
CA ASN A 2 -22.00 65.36 11.22
C ASN A 2 -22.02 64.05 10.45
N VAL A 3 -20.91 63.32 10.50
CA VAL A 3 -20.79 61.97 9.94
C VAL A 3 -20.78 60.99 11.10
N THR A 4 -21.53 59.90 10.94
CA THR A 4 -21.51 58.77 11.88
C THR A 4 -20.95 57.57 11.13
N GLU A 5 -19.88 56.99 11.65
CA GLU A 5 -19.28 55.79 11.09
C GLU A 5 -19.65 54.59 11.95
N LEU A 6 -20.18 53.55 11.32
CA LEU A 6 -20.52 52.28 11.95
C LEU A 6 -19.60 51.20 11.36
N THR A 7 -18.82 50.54 12.21
CA THR A 7 -17.96 49.43 11.77
C THR A 7 -18.67 48.11 12.04
N LEU A 8 -18.83 47.29 10.99
CA LEU A 8 -19.34 45.93 11.07
C LEU A 8 -18.17 44.94 11.03
N TYR A 9 -18.08 44.07 12.03
CA TYR A 9 -17.13 42.96 12.03
C TYR A 9 -17.83 41.68 11.53
N LEU A 10 -17.38 41.16 10.38
CA LEU A 10 -17.84 39.88 9.84
C LEU A 10 -16.76 38.83 10.05
N THR A 11 -17.13 37.64 10.51
CA THR A 11 -16.27 36.45 10.54
C THR A 11 -16.84 35.40 9.59
N VAL A 12 -15.98 34.84 8.73
CA VAL A 12 -16.33 33.71 7.86
C VAL A 12 -15.78 32.45 8.52
N ASP A 13 -16.66 31.50 8.77
CA ASP A 13 -16.36 30.21 9.38
C ASP A 13 -16.11 29.18 8.27
N ASP A 14 -15.07 28.37 8.42
CA ASP A 14 -14.75 27.32 7.45
C ASP A 14 -15.42 26.00 7.83
N ARG A 15 -16.17 25.45 6.88
CA ARG A 15 -16.97 24.23 7.02
C ARG A 15 -16.68 23.23 5.91
N THR A 16 -15.61 23.46 5.16
CA THR A 16 -15.24 22.62 4.03
C THR A 16 -14.33 21.51 4.53
N PRO A 17 -14.71 20.23 4.39
CA PRO A 17 -13.83 19.15 4.80
C PRO A 17 -12.64 19.00 3.84
N PRO A 18 -11.48 18.53 4.34
CA PRO A 18 -10.32 18.21 3.51
C PRO A 18 -10.64 17.18 2.44
N VAL A 19 -10.02 17.29 1.27
CA VAL A 19 -10.10 16.27 0.22
C VAL A 19 -8.82 15.45 0.22
N VAL A 20 -8.94 14.12 0.16
CA VAL A 20 -7.79 13.22 0.07
C VAL A 20 -7.85 12.37 -1.20
N GLU A 21 -6.70 12.28 -1.87
CA GLU A 21 -6.48 11.42 -3.03
C GLU A 21 -5.34 10.43 -2.75
N PHE A 22 -5.46 9.25 -3.36
CA PHE A 22 -4.48 8.18 -3.21
C PHE A 22 -3.96 7.75 -4.56
N THR A 23 -2.63 7.66 -4.68
CA THR A 23 -2.00 6.96 -5.80
C THR A 23 -2.19 5.46 -5.62
N LYS A 24 -2.41 4.70 -6.70
CA LYS A 24 -2.44 3.23 -6.64
C LYS A 24 -1.10 2.69 -6.12
N LEU A 25 -1.14 1.76 -5.17
CA LEU A 25 0.05 1.14 -4.59
C LEU A 25 -0.12 -0.38 -4.56
N SER A 26 0.91 -1.09 -5.02
CA SER A 26 1.03 -2.54 -4.91
C SER A 26 2.41 -2.87 -4.32
N LEU A 27 2.47 -3.84 -3.41
CA LEU A 27 3.68 -4.25 -2.69
C LEU A 27 3.91 -5.74 -2.87
N PHE A 28 5.16 -6.20 -2.88
CA PHE A 28 5.45 -7.62 -2.79
C PHE A 28 5.29 -8.13 -1.35
N ALA A 29 4.93 -9.40 -1.21
CA ALA A 29 4.77 -10.03 0.09
C ALA A 29 6.04 -9.86 0.95
N GLY A 30 5.87 -9.47 2.21
CA GLY A 30 6.96 -9.19 3.15
C GLY A 30 7.61 -7.82 3.01
N SER A 31 7.22 -6.98 2.05
CA SER A 31 7.73 -5.61 1.91
C SER A 31 7.30 -4.73 3.09
N THR A 32 8.10 -3.70 3.39
CA THR A 32 7.67 -2.65 4.32
C THR A 32 6.59 -1.77 3.70
N PHE A 33 5.67 -1.28 4.53
CA PHE A 33 4.58 -0.40 4.10
C PHE A 33 4.73 0.99 4.74
N ASN A 34 4.80 2.05 3.91
CA ASN A 34 4.70 3.43 4.38
C ASN A 34 3.27 3.95 4.19
N PRO A 35 2.52 4.21 5.29
CA PRO A 35 1.12 4.61 5.21
C PRO A 35 0.90 5.98 4.56
N LEU A 36 1.90 6.85 4.46
CA LEU A 36 1.75 8.17 3.82
C LEU A 36 2.21 8.20 2.36
N GLU A 37 2.74 7.11 1.84
CA GLU A 37 3.24 7.05 0.46
C GLU A 37 2.11 7.26 -0.56
N GLY A 38 2.18 8.32 -1.36
CA GLY A 38 1.18 8.63 -2.38
C GLY A 38 -0.17 9.09 -1.81
N VAL A 39 -0.22 9.54 -0.55
CA VAL A 39 -1.36 10.26 0.03
C VAL A 39 -1.20 11.74 -0.31
N GLN A 40 -2.22 12.33 -0.95
CA GLN A 40 -2.27 13.76 -1.25
C GLN A 40 -3.51 14.36 -0.61
N VAL A 41 -3.32 15.41 0.19
CA VAL A 41 -4.42 16.13 0.85
C VAL A 41 -4.52 17.51 0.22
N ASN A 42 -5.71 17.87 -0.23
CA ASN A 42 -6.07 19.20 -0.68
C ASN A 42 -6.98 19.83 0.38
N GLU A 43 -6.48 20.86 1.03
CA GLU A 43 -7.10 21.54 2.17
C GLU A 43 -6.76 23.03 2.10
N GLN A 44 -7.73 23.89 2.43
CA GLN A 44 -7.57 25.35 2.33
C GLN A 44 -7.07 25.97 3.65
N SER A 45 -7.32 25.32 4.78
CA SER A 45 -6.82 25.73 6.09
C SER A 45 -5.30 25.59 6.21
N ASN A 46 -4.73 26.24 7.23
CA ASN A 46 -3.28 26.29 7.44
C ASN A 46 -2.70 24.99 8.02
N SER A 47 -3.55 24.11 8.55
CA SER A 47 -3.09 22.86 9.19
C SER A 47 -4.17 21.77 9.20
N TYR A 48 -3.70 20.53 9.12
CA TYR A 48 -4.52 19.33 9.23
C TYR A 48 -3.74 18.19 9.89
N THR A 49 -4.45 17.17 10.33
CA THR A 49 -3.89 15.94 10.89
C THR A 49 -4.36 14.73 10.08
N ILE A 50 -3.52 13.70 9.98
CA ILE A 50 -3.86 12.43 9.32
C ILE A 50 -3.77 11.31 10.35
N GLN A 51 -4.85 10.57 10.53
CA GLN A 51 -4.90 9.31 11.27
C GLN A 51 -5.22 8.18 10.29
N TYR A 52 -4.76 6.96 10.58
CA TYR A 52 -5.05 5.81 9.73
C TYR A 52 -5.16 4.52 10.54
N PHE A 53 -5.92 3.57 10.00
CA PHE A 53 -6.12 2.24 10.58
C PHE A 53 -6.18 1.16 9.49
N PRO A 54 -5.59 -0.03 9.71
CA PRO A 54 -4.72 -0.39 10.84
C PRO A 54 -3.37 0.36 10.79
N TYR A 55 -2.76 0.54 11.96
CA TYR A 55 -1.42 1.15 12.06
C TYR A 55 -0.32 0.22 11.52
N LEU A 56 -0.50 -1.09 11.71
CA LEU A 56 0.37 -2.13 11.17
C LEU A 56 -0.38 -2.90 10.09
N LEU A 57 0.23 -2.97 8.91
CA LEU A 57 -0.27 -3.75 7.80
C LEU A 57 0.56 -5.03 7.66
N ASP A 58 -0.07 -6.19 7.82
CA ASP A 58 0.59 -7.47 7.56
C ASP A 58 0.70 -7.68 6.04
N THR A 59 1.89 -7.42 5.51
CA THR A 59 2.26 -7.61 4.12
C THR A 59 2.78 -9.01 3.83
N SER A 60 2.89 -9.92 4.82
CA SER A 60 3.36 -11.29 4.57
C SER A 60 2.32 -12.14 3.83
N ILE A 61 1.05 -11.73 3.88
CA ILE A 61 -0.08 -12.44 3.28
C ILE A 61 -0.51 -11.71 2.00
N PRO A 62 -0.36 -12.35 0.82
CA PRO A 62 -0.86 -11.80 -0.45
C PRO A 62 -2.36 -11.52 -0.44
N GLY A 63 -2.78 -10.55 -1.26
CA GLY A 63 -4.17 -10.13 -1.43
C GLY A 63 -4.38 -8.64 -1.15
N ASN A 64 -5.63 -8.20 -1.31
CA ASN A 64 -6.01 -6.81 -1.08
C ASN A 64 -6.16 -6.52 0.41
N LYS A 65 -5.48 -5.47 0.87
CA LYS A 65 -5.62 -4.94 2.23
C LYS A 65 -6.22 -3.54 2.17
N THR A 66 -7.09 -3.20 3.12
CA THR A 66 -7.73 -1.88 3.18
C THR A 66 -7.14 -1.10 4.35
N ILE A 67 -6.74 0.15 4.08
CA ILE A 67 -6.39 1.15 5.09
C ILE A 67 -7.46 2.24 5.06
N THR A 68 -7.99 2.61 6.21
CA THR A 68 -8.89 3.75 6.39
C THR A 68 -8.08 4.94 6.87
N TYR A 69 -8.21 6.08 6.19
CA TYR A 69 -7.61 7.36 6.57
C TYR A 69 -8.68 8.31 7.09
N ILE A 70 -8.33 9.09 8.11
CA ILE A 70 -9.13 10.17 8.67
C ILE A 70 -8.27 11.43 8.64
N ILE A 71 -8.69 12.42 7.86
CA ILE A 71 -8.02 13.72 7.75
C ILE A 71 -8.90 14.73 8.47
N THR A 72 -8.33 15.52 9.38
CA THR A 72 -9.06 16.51 10.17
C THR A 72 -8.33 17.85 10.10
N ASP A 73 -9.03 18.91 9.69
CA ASP A 73 -8.49 20.28 9.66
C ASP A 73 -8.45 20.91 11.08
N ASP A 74 -8.00 22.16 11.17
CA ASP A 74 -7.96 22.91 12.43
C ASP A 74 -9.32 23.42 12.93
N ARG A 75 -10.35 23.38 12.10
CA ARG A 75 -11.74 23.74 12.43
C ARG A 75 -12.58 22.53 12.86
N GLY A 76 -12.05 21.32 12.72
CA GLY A 76 -12.72 20.07 13.05
C GLY A 76 -13.52 19.47 11.90
N ASN A 77 -13.44 20.00 10.68
CA ASN A 77 -13.98 19.33 9.50
C ASN A 77 -13.09 18.13 9.17
N TYR A 78 -13.70 17.03 8.73
CA TYR A 78 -12.96 15.79 8.50
C TYR A 78 -13.47 14.99 7.31
N THR A 79 -12.55 14.20 6.75
CA THR A 79 -12.82 13.23 5.67
C THR A 79 -12.32 11.86 6.06
N VAL A 80 -13.15 10.85 5.83
CA VAL A 80 -12.81 9.44 6.00
C VAL A 80 -12.76 8.78 4.63
N SER A 81 -11.65 8.14 4.29
CA SER A 81 -11.49 7.49 2.99
C SER A 81 -10.69 6.20 3.08
N ASN A 82 -11.07 5.22 2.27
CA ASN A 82 -10.44 3.90 2.23
C ASN A 82 -9.48 3.80 1.04
N ARG A 83 -8.29 3.26 1.28
CA ARG A 83 -7.32 2.91 0.24
C ARG A 83 -7.09 1.41 0.24
N ILE A 84 -7.16 0.81 -0.94
CA ILE A 84 -6.84 -0.61 -1.15
C ILE A 84 -5.39 -0.72 -1.60
N ILE A 85 -4.62 -1.53 -0.88
CA ILE A 85 -3.23 -1.89 -1.20
C ILE A 85 -3.23 -3.34 -1.66
N GLU A 86 -2.65 -3.59 -2.83
CA GLU A 86 -2.53 -4.94 -3.37
C GLU A 86 -1.20 -5.55 -2.94
N ILE A 87 -1.26 -6.66 -2.20
CA ILE A 87 -0.07 -7.44 -1.82
C ILE A 87 0.12 -8.58 -2.81
N ILE A 88 1.17 -8.49 -3.62
CA ILE A 88 1.52 -9.43 -4.68
C ILE A 88 2.40 -10.54 -4.07
N PRO A 89 2.15 -11.83 -4.35
CA PRO A 89 3.05 -12.89 -3.90
C PRO A 89 4.47 -12.67 -4.44
N GLU A 90 5.48 -12.97 -3.62
CA GLU A 90 6.86 -12.92 -4.07
C GLU A 90 7.10 -14.01 -5.13
N SER A 91 7.80 -13.64 -6.20
CA SER A 91 8.09 -14.55 -7.31
C SER A 91 9.19 -15.53 -6.90
N ASN A 92 8.82 -16.63 -6.27
CA ASN A 92 9.73 -17.71 -5.92
C ASN A 92 10.03 -18.57 -7.17
N ASN A 93 10.83 -18.06 -8.11
CA ASN A 93 11.34 -18.89 -9.21
C ASN A 93 12.59 -19.61 -8.71
N PRO A 94 12.52 -20.90 -8.30
CA PRO A 94 13.72 -21.62 -7.91
C PRO A 94 14.71 -21.64 -9.07
N SER A 95 15.97 -21.35 -8.78
CA SER A 95 17.04 -21.40 -9.77
C SER A 95 17.08 -22.79 -10.41
N LEU A 96 17.22 -22.89 -11.74
CA LEU A 96 17.38 -24.18 -12.42
C LEU A 96 18.58 -24.98 -11.86
N ILE A 97 19.57 -24.29 -11.28
CA ILE A 97 20.73 -24.89 -10.62
C ILE A 97 20.33 -25.77 -9.42
N SER A 98 19.26 -25.43 -8.68
CA SER A 98 18.83 -26.25 -7.53
C SER A 98 18.31 -27.63 -7.93
N PHE A 99 17.97 -27.82 -9.21
CA PHE A 99 17.52 -29.11 -9.74
C PHE A 99 18.66 -29.97 -10.30
N LEU A 100 19.89 -29.44 -10.42
CA LEU A 100 21.04 -30.18 -10.96
C LEU A 100 21.31 -31.52 -10.25
N PRO A 101 21.24 -31.64 -8.90
CA PRO A 101 21.47 -32.92 -8.23
C PRO A 101 20.46 -33.99 -8.64
N VAL A 102 19.18 -33.61 -8.76
CA VAL A 102 18.09 -34.52 -9.16
C VAL A 102 18.28 -34.95 -10.63
N VAL A 103 18.56 -34.00 -11.53
CA VAL A 103 18.80 -34.29 -12.96
C VAL A 103 20.00 -35.22 -13.15
N LEU A 104 21.07 -35.04 -12.38
CA LEU A 104 22.25 -35.89 -12.48
C LEU A 104 21.94 -37.33 -12.04
N ILE A 105 21.22 -37.51 -10.93
CA ILE A 105 20.83 -38.83 -10.44
C ILE A 105 19.86 -39.52 -11.42
N THR A 106 18.91 -38.80 -12.00
CA THR A 106 17.98 -39.37 -12.99
C THR A 106 18.71 -39.79 -14.27
N LEU A 107 19.68 -39.01 -14.75
CA LEU A 107 20.52 -39.38 -15.89
C LEU A 107 21.38 -40.61 -15.60
N ILE A 108 21.99 -40.69 -14.41
CA ILE A 108 22.77 -41.86 -13.98
C ILE A 108 21.87 -43.11 -13.90
N GLY A 109 20.70 -42.99 -13.29
CA GLY A 109 19.74 -44.10 -13.15
C GLY A 109 19.17 -44.57 -14.48
N ALA A 110 18.82 -43.65 -15.38
CA ALA A 110 18.37 -43.96 -16.73
C ALA A 110 19.48 -44.64 -17.54
N GLY A 111 20.73 -44.16 -17.43
CA GLY A 111 21.89 -44.75 -18.06
C GLY A 111 22.17 -46.17 -17.57
N ALA A 112 22.12 -46.41 -16.25
CA ALA A 112 22.27 -47.73 -15.67
C ALA A 112 21.15 -48.69 -16.14
N SER A 113 19.90 -48.23 -16.08
CA SER A 113 18.73 -49.00 -16.56
C SER A 113 18.88 -49.38 -18.04
N TYR A 114 19.27 -48.42 -18.88
CA TYR A 114 19.53 -48.64 -20.30
C TYR A 114 20.68 -49.64 -20.53
N TYR A 115 21.76 -49.51 -19.77
CA TYR A 115 22.90 -50.41 -19.83
C TYR A 115 22.52 -51.86 -19.52
N PHE A 116 21.73 -52.08 -18.46
CA PHE A 116 21.25 -53.41 -18.11
C PHE A 116 20.28 -53.97 -19.15
N TRP A 117 19.35 -53.15 -19.66
CA TRP A 117 18.42 -53.57 -20.71
C TRP A 117 19.12 -54.03 -21.98
N LYS A 118 20.21 -53.36 -22.38
CA LYS A 118 20.99 -53.73 -23.58
C LYS A 118 21.86 -54.98 -23.41
N ARG A 119 22.13 -55.39 -22.17
CA ARG A 119 22.97 -56.56 -21.85
C ARG A 119 22.18 -57.87 -21.69
N MET A 120 20.86 -57.79 -21.57
CA MET A 120 19.95 -58.94 -21.69
C MET A 120 19.69 -59.27 -23.17
#